data_AF-A0A821ITR7-F1
#
_entry.id   AF-A0A821ITR7-F1
#
_cell.length_a   1.000
_cell.length_b   1.000
_cell.length_c   1.000
_cell.angle_alpha   90.00
_cell.angle_beta   90.00
_cell.angle_gamma   90.00
#
_symmetry.space_group_name_H-M   'P 1'
#
loop_
_entity.id
_entity.type
_entity.pdbx_description
1 polymer ?
#
loop_
_entity_poly.entity_id
_entity_poly.type
_entity_poly.pdbx_seq_one_letter_code
_entity_poly.pdbx_strand_id
1 'polypeptide(L)'
;MQVLIAYPFKSEIPYRDKVIYLPELVQDESNLRAAIRQHRPYVIIVGNNSVGSETLELWRSIISYDTQLTIIRRGSSLSRIHVHRAKQLNINVLNTLGVNSRFVAEYMIEHLHIPNDGTCSTIGIIGSGAIGSRIAYRPCR
;
A
#
# COMPACT_ATOMS: atom_id res chain seq x y z
N MET A 1 15.43 -13.03 7.39
CA MET A 1 14.35 -12.31 6.70
C MET A 1 14.81 -10.90 6.42
N GLN A 2 14.99 -10.58 5.14
CA GLN A 2 15.43 -9.26 4.67
C GLN A 2 14.27 -8.54 4.00
N VAL A 3 14.11 -7.25 4.30
CA VAL A 3 13.01 -6.42 3.83
C VAL A 3 13.56 -5.29 2.97
N LEU A 4 13.01 -5.11 1.78
CA LEU A 4 13.30 -3.98 0.92
C LEU A 4 12.12 -3.01 0.97
N ILE A 5 12.38 -1.72 1.18
CA ILE A 5 11.36 -0.68 1.24
C ILE A 5 11.65 0.35 0.14
N ALA A 6 10.73 0.49 -0.81
CA ALA A 6 10.86 1.36 -1.98
C ALA A 6 9.80 2.48 -1.98
N TYR A 7 9.85 3.37 -0.98
CA TYR A 7 8.86 4.46 -0.80
C TYR A 7 9.53 5.68 -0.09
N PRO A 8 9.10 6.95 -0.29
CA PRO A 8 9.84 8.12 0.14
C PRO A 8 9.66 8.54 1.60
N PHE A 9 9.21 7.66 2.51
CA PHE A 9 9.12 8.01 3.95
C PHE A 9 10.09 7.24 4.84
N LYS A 10 11.02 7.97 5.47
CA LYS A 10 12.02 7.43 6.40
C LYS A 10 11.36 7.40 7.78
N SER A 11 10.89 6.24 8.22
CA SER A 11 10.58 6.05 9.64
C SER A 11 11.85 5.67 10.39
N GLU A 12 11.86 5.81 11.72
CA GLU A 12 12.82 5.08 12.53
C GLU A 12 12.60 3.58 12.30
N ILE A 13 13.55 2.94 11.64
CA ILE A 13 13.50 1.51 11.37
C ILE A 13 14.34 0.83 12.46
N PRO A 14 13.70 0.18 13.45
CA PRO A 14 14.41 -0.41 14.59
C PRO A 14 15.27 -1.64 14.22
N TYR A 15 15.18 -2.13 12.98
CA TYR A 15 15.88 -3.33 12.50
C TYR A 15 16.79 -3.02 11.30
N ARG A 16 17.72 -2.06 11.45
CA ARG A 16 18.55 -1.56 10.34
C ARG A 16 19.33 -2.64 9.58
N ASP A 17 19.76 -3.71 10.25
CA ASP A 17 20.54 -4.77 9.60
C ASP A 17 19.69 -5.71 8.73
N LYS A 18 18.36 -5.67 8.89
CA LYS A 18 17.41 -6.55 8.17
C LYS A 18 16.55 -5.78 7.17
N VAL A 19 16.61 -4.46 7.19
CA VAL A 19 15.72 -3.60 6.41
C VAL A 19 16.55 -2.62 5.60
N ILE A 20 16.35 -2.67 4.29
CA ILE A 20 17.00 -1.79 3.33
C ILE A 20 15.96 -0.82 2.81
N TYR A 21 16.21 0.47 3.03
CA TYR A 21 15.30 1.54 2.69
C TYR A 21 15.87 2.35 1.51
N LEU A 22 15.18 2.27 0.37
CA LEU A 22 15.58 2.82 -0.93
C LEU A 22 14.46 3.73 -1.50
N PRO A 23 14.26 4.93 -0.93
CA PRO A 23 13.21 5.86 -1.36
C PRO A 23 13.35 6.36 -2.80
N GLU A 24 14.55 6.31 -3.35
CA GLU A 24 14.87 6.68 -4.73
C GLU A 24 14.22 5.75 -5.76
N LEU A 25 13.78 4.54 -5.36
CA LEU A 25 13.15 3.55 -6.24
C LEU A 25 11.66 3.80 -6.48
N VAL A 26 11.12 4.91 -6.01
CA VAL A 26 9.70 5.26 -6.15
C VAL A 26 9.35 5.39 -7.63
N GLN A 27 8.40 4.55 -8.07
CA GLN A 27 7.93 4.50 -9.46
C GLN A 27 8.98 4.05 -10.50
N ASP A 28 10.16 3.59 -10.08
CA ASP A 28 11.20 3.08 -10.96
C ASP A 28 11.31 1.54 -10.85
N GLU A 29 10.63 0.85 -11.76
CA GLU A 29 10.58 -0.61 -11.77
C GLU A 29 11.93 -1.24 -12.19
N SER A 30 12.72 -0.58 -13.03
CA SER A 30 14.01 -1.09 -13.47
C SER A 30 15.02 -1.07 -12.32
N ASN A 31 15.10 0.04 -11.59
CA ASN A 31 15.96 0.12 -10.42
C ASN A 31 15.43 -0.76 -9.26
N LEU A 32 14.12 -0.98 -9.15
CA LEU A 32 13.56 -1.99 -8.24
C LEU A 32 14.09 -3.40 -8.55
N ARG A 33 14.14 -3.80 -9.82
CA ARG A 33 14.73 -5.11 -10.23
C ARG A 33 16.20 -5.20 -9.87
N ALA A 34 16.97 -4.15 -10.08
CA ALA A 34 18.38 -4.10 -9.70
C ALA A 34 18.56 -4.29 -8.19
N ALA A 35 17.77 -3.58 -7.38
CA ALA A 35 17.79 -3.71 -5.92
C ALA A 35 17.37 -5.12 -5.45
N ILE A 36 16.37 -5.74 -6.09
CA ILE A 36 15.96 -7.11 -5.80
C ILE A 36 17.12 -8.09 -6.06
N ARG A 37 17.86 -7.94 -7.17
CA ARG A 37 19.03 -8.78 -7.46
C ARG A 37 20.13 -8.62 -6.42
N GLN A 38 20.42 -7.37 -6.06
CA GLN A 38 21.49 -7.02 -5.13
C GLN A 38 21.19 -7.51 -3.72
N HIS A 39 19.95 -7.33 -3.26
CA HIS A 39 19.59 -7.50 -1.86
C HIS A 39 18.80 -8.77 -1.57
N ARG A 40 18.30 -9.47 -2.60
CA ARG A 40 17.59 -10.76 -2.44
C ARG A 40 16.55 -10.77 -1.31
N PRO A 41 15.67 -9.74 -1.23
CA PRO A 41 14.74 -9.61 -0.11
C PRO A 41 13.72 -10.74 -0.10
N TYR A 42 13.15 -11.05 1.07
CA TYR A 42 12.00 -11.97 1.17
C TYR A 42 10.68 -11.18 1.23
N VAL A 43 10.76 -9.92 1.65
CA VAL A 43 9.62 -9.02 1.71
C VAL A 43 9.97 -7.73 0.97
N ILE A 44 9.06 -7.25 0.13
CA ILE A 44 9.17 -5.92 -0.49
C ILE A 44 7.97 -5.09 -0.06
N ILE A 45 8.22 -3.90 0.46
CA ILE A 45 7.20 -2.92 0.80
C ILE A 45 7.24 -1.81 -0.25
N VAL A 46 6.12 -1.63 -0.95
CA VAL A 46 5.99 -0.65 -2.03
C VAL A 46 4.89 0.37 -1.77
N GLY A 47 5.13 1.60 -2.20
CA GLY A 47 4.08 2.60 -2.35
C GLY A 47 3.44 2.47 -3.72
N ASN A 48 3.48 3.54 -4.50
CA ASN A 48 2.84 3.60 -5.82
C ASN A 48 3.67 2.93 -6.94
N ASN A 49 4.62 2.06 -6.58
CA ASN A 49 5.53 1.42 -7.52
C ASN A 49 4.76 0.40 -8.37
N SER A 50 5.15 0.29 -9.64
CA SER A 50 4.73 -0.80 -10.50
C SER A 50 5.54 -2.05 -10.17
N VAL A 51 4.86 -3.19 -10.06
CA VAL A 51 5.48 -4.51 -9.92
C VAL A 51 4.83 -5.43 -10.94
N GLY A 52 5.39 -5.40 -12.14
CA GLY A 52 4.98 -6.20 -13.28
C GLY A 52 5.48 -7.64 -13.22
N SER A 53 5.01 -8.45 -14.17
CA SER A 53 5.34 -9.87 -14.27
C SER A 53 6.83 -10.14 -14.35
N GLU A 54 7.58 -9.37 -15.13
CA GLU A 54 9.04 -9.53 -15.26
C GLU A 54 9.77 -9.36 -13.93
N THR A 55 9.35 -8.38 -13.13
CA THR A 55 9.91 -8.13 -11.80
C THR A 55 9.62 -9.28 -10.85
N LEU A 56 8.40 -9.82 -10.90
CA LEU A 56 8.00 -10.97 -10.09
C LEU A 56 8.74 -12.26 -10.46
N GLU A 57 8.91 -12.50 -11.76
CA GLU A 57 9.62 -13.67 -12.30
C GLU A 57 11.11 -13.63 -11.95
N LEU A 58 11.73 -12.46 -12.11
CA LEU A 58 13.10 -12.22 -11.66
C LEU A 58 13.24 -12.46 -10.16
N TRP A 59 12.30 -11.96 -9.35
CA TRP A 59 12.41 -12.10 -7.91
C TRP A 59 12.25 -13.56 -7.47
N ARG A 60 11.33 -14.29 -8.10
CA ARG A 60 11.15 -15.71 -7.84
C ARG A 60 12.31 -16.56 -8.35
N SER A 61 12.97 -16.20 -9.45
CA SER A 61 14.08 -17.01 -9.99
C SER A 61 15.35 -16.94 -9.13
N ILE A 62 15.54 -15.86 -8.37
CA ILE A 62 16.72 -15.68 -7.52
C ILE A 62 16.55 -16.20 -6.09
N ILE A 63 15.32 -16.48 -5.64
CA ILE A 63 15.01 -17.03 -4.31
C ILE A 63 14.35 -18.39 -4.45
N SER A 64 14.84 -19.37 -3.70
CA SER A 64 14.29 -20.73 -3.69
C SER A 64 12.76 -20.75 -3.46
N TYR A 65 12.09 -21.72 -4.09
CA TYR A 65 10.63 -21.80 -4.13
C TYR A 65 9.99 -22.15 -2.77
N ASP A 66 10.77 -22.75 -1.87
CA ASP A 66 10.40 -23.02 -0.47
C ASP A 66 10.27 -21.75 0.39
N THR A 67 10.87 -20.65 -0.05
CA THR A 67 10.83 -19.38 0.66
C THR A 67 9.61 -18.57 0.22
N GLN A 68 8.72 -18.29 1.18
CA GLN A 68 7.58 -17.41 0.95
C GLN A 68 8.05 -15.98 0.69
N LEU A 69 7.73 -15.45 -0.50
CA LEU A 69 7.94 -14.04 -0.82
C LEU A 69 6.65 -13.26 -0.58
N THR A 70 6.78 -12.03 -0.09
CA THR A 70 5.63 -11.17 0.24
C THR A 70 5.82 -9.75 -0.26
N ILE A 71 4.83 -9.24 -1.00
CA ILE A 71 4.71 -7.83 -1.35
C ILE A 71 3.70 -7.19 -0.42
N ILE A 72 4.07 -6.09 0.23
CA ILE A 72 3.15 -5.27 1.02
C ILE A 72 2.97 -3.93 0.30
N ARG A 73 1.76 -3.71 -0.24
CA ARG A 73 1.34 -2.44 -0.82
C ARG A 73 0.85 -1.49 0.27
N ARG A 74 1.55 -0.36 0.44
CA ARG A 74 1.14 0.74 1.34
C ARG A 74 0.05 1.61 0.72
N GLY A 75 -1.13 1.06 0.58
CA GLY A 75 -2.32 1.66 -0.03
C GLY A 75 -3.38 0.59 -0.26
N SER A 76 -4.61 0.98 -0.61
CA SER A 76 -5.70 0.03 -0.87
C SER A 76 -5.64 -0.58 -2.27
N SER A 77 -5.19 0.18 -3.27
CA SER A 77 -5.19 -0.28 -4.67
C SER A 77 -4.00 -1.20 -4.97
N LEU A 78 -4.31 -2.34 -5.58
CA LEU A 78 -3.36 -3.29 -6.16
C LEU A 78 -3.17 -3.13 -7.67
N SER A 79 -3.75 -2.09 -8.30
CA SER A 79 -3.78 -1.95 -9.77
C SER A 79 -2.40 -1.88 -10.45
N ARG A 80 -1.35 -1.56 -9.69
CA ARG A 80 0.04 -1.49 -10.17
C ARG A 80 0.86 -2.75 -9.91
N ILE A 81 0.23 -3.79 -9.35
CA ILE A 81 0.87 -5.08 -9.06
C ILE A 81 0.18 -6.15 -9.90
N HIS A 82 0.96 -6.99 -10.59
CA HIS A 82 0.41 -8.07 -11.40
C HIS A 82 -0.02 -9.28 -10.53
N VAL A 83 -1.08 -9.11 -9.73
CA VAL A 83 -1.53 -10.04 -8.67
C VAL A 83 -1.73 -11.48 -9.15
N HIS A 84 -2.29 -11.67 -10.34
CA HIS A 84 -2.51 -13.02 -10.88
C HIS A 84 -1.17 -13.76 -11.09
N ARG A 85 -0.15 -13.06 -11.60
CA ARG A 85 1.18 -13.63 -11.82
C ARG A 85 1.90 -13.87 -10.50
N ALA A 86 1.76 -12.96 -9.54
CA ALA A 86 2.28 -13.14 -8.19
C ALA A 86 1.75 -14.44 -7.56
N LYS A 87 0.44 -14.70 -7.69
CA LYS A 87 -0.19 -15.95 -7.23
C LYS A 87 0.41 -17.19 -7.89
N GLN A 88 0.60 -17.17 -9.21
CA GLN A 88 1.23 -18.30 -9.94
C GLN A 88 2.67 -18.58 -9.49
N LEU A 89 3.40 -17.54 -9.06
CA LEU A 89 4.79 -17.62 -8.59
C LEU A 89 4.92 -17.86 -7.08
N ASN A 90 3.81 -18.20 -6.40
CA ASN A 90 3.75 -18.35 -4.95
C ASN A 90 4.29 -17.11 -4.20
N ILE A 91 3.88 -15.92 -4.65
CA ILE A 91 4.21 -14.64 -4.02
C ILE A 91 2.93 -14.09 -3.37
N ASN A 92 2.99 -13.88 -2.07
CA ASN A 92 1.88 -13.30 -1.32
C ASN A 92 1.80 -11.79 -1.59
N VAL A 93 0.59 -11.27 -1.78
CA VAL A 93 0.35 -9.84 -2.02
C VAL A 93 -0.64 -9.33 -0.99
N LEU A 94 -0.17 -8.42 -0.14
CA LEU A 94 -0.94 -7.76 0.90
C LEU A 94 -1.10 -6.28 0.57
N ASN A 95 -2.21 -5.69 1.02
CA ASN A 95 -2.46 -4.27 0.94
C ASN A 95 -3.05 -3.73 2.25
N THR A 96 -3.04 -2.41 2.43
CA THR A 96 -3.50 -1.76 3.66
C THR A 96 -4.95 -1.27 3.48
N LEU A 97 -5.90 -2.21 3.36
CA LEU A 97 -7.33 -1.87 3.25
C LEU A 97 -7.83 -1.23 4.53
N GLY A 98 -8.61 -0.15 4.41
CA GLY A 98 -9.30 0.49 5.55
C GLY A 98 -8.42 1.28 6.52
N VAL A 99 -7.10 1.11 6.50
CA VAL A 99 -6.17 1.72 7.48
C VAL A 99 -6.31 3.24 7.58
N ASN A 100 -6.48 3.93 6.45
CA ASN A 100 -6.64 5.39 6.42
C ASN A 100 -8.10 5.87 6.36
N SER A 101 -9.09 4.95 6.34
CA SER A 101 -10.48 5.33 6.08
C SER A 101 -11.06 6.28 7.12
N ARG A 102 -10.62 6.20 8.39
CA ARG A 102 -11.02 7.14 9.45
C ARG A 102 -10.55 8.55 9.14
N PHE A 103 -9.26 8.74 8.92
CA PHE A 103 -8.66 10.05 8.67
C PHE A 103 -9.22 10.69 7.39
N VAL A 104 -9.46 9.89 6.35
CA VAL A 104 -10.11 10.39 5.13
C VAL A 104 -11.53 10.86 5.41
N ALA A 105 -12.32 10.11 6.19
CA ALA A 105 -13.67 10.52 6.55
C ALA A 105 -13.69 11.80 7.40
N GLU A 106 -12.82 11.90 8.41
CA GLU A 106 -12.68 13.09 9.25
C GLU A 106 -12.29 14.33 8.41
N TYR A 107 -11.29 14.19 7.53
CA TYR A 107 -10.89 15.25 6.61
C TYR A 107 -12.04 15.70 5.69
N MET A 108 -12.81 14.75 5.12
CA MET A 108 -13.97 15.09 4.29
C MET A 108 -15.02 15.85 5.10
N ILE A 109 -15.33 15.41 6.32
CA ILE A 109 -16.30 16.06 7.21
C ILE A 109 -15.90 17.52 7.50
N GLU A 110 -14.61 17.79 7.76
CA GLU A 110 -14.10 19.14 7.98
C GLU A 110 -14.34 20.07 6.77
N HIS A 111 -14.29 19.52 5.55
CA HIS A 111 -14.41 20.30 4.31
C HIS A 111 -15.82 20.36 3.73
N LEU A 112 -16.77 19.60 4.27
CA LEU A 112 -18.18 19.65 3.85
C LEU A 112 -18.91 20.92 4.33
N HIS A 113 -18.25 21.78 5.13
CA HIS A 113 -18.80 23.03 5.67
C HIS A 113 -20.21 22.88 6.26
N ILE A 114 -20.47 21.75 6.93
CA ILE A 114 -21.76 21.47 7.54
C ILE A 114 -21.99 22.51 8.65
N PRO A 115 -23.02 23.36 8.56
CA PRO A 115 -23.29 24.35 9.58
C PRO A 115 -23.49 23.70 10.96
N ASN A 116 -22.89 24.28 12.00
CA ASN A 116 -23.10 23.85 13.40
C ASN A 116 -24.40 24.44 14.01
N ASP A 117 -25.27 25.01 13.18
CA ASP A 117 -26.50 25.72 13.59
C ASP A 117 -27.72 24.81 13.72
N GLY A 118 -27.52 23.49 13.62
CA GLY A 118 -28.60 22.49 13.66
C GLY A 118 -29.33 22.29 12.33
N THR A 119 -28.93 22.98 11.25
CA THR A 119 -29.51 22.74 9.93
C THR A 119 -28.95 21.46 9.30
N CYS A 120 -29.81 20.44 9.14
CA CYS A 120 -29.46 19.25 8.36
C CYS A 120 -29.48 19.57 6.86
N SER A 121 -28.33 19.94 6.31
CA SER A 121 -28.11 19.91 4.87
C SER A 121 -28.18 18.46 4.36
N THR A 122 -28.86 18.21 3.23
CA THR A 122 -28.86 16.88 2.60
C THR A 122 -27.51 16.63 1.94
N ILE A 123 -26.80 15.58 2.37
CA ILE A 123 -25.50 15.19 1.81
C ILE A 123 -25.67 13.87 1.04
N GLY A 124 -25.36 13.89 -0.26
CA GLY A 124 -25.31 12.69 -1.07
C GLY A 124 -23.99 11.94 -0.86
N ILE A 125 -24.07 10.68 -0.42
CA ILE A 125 -22.90 9.80 -0.28
C ILE A 125 -23.05 8.65 -1.28
N ILE A 126 -22.14 8.58 -2.25
CA ILE A 126 -22.09 7.48 -3.23
C ILE A 126 -21.07 6.45 -2.74
N GLY A 127 -21.57 5.30 -2.29
CA GLY A 127 -20.78 4.16 -1.80
C GLY A 127 -20.76 4.05 -0.27
N SER A 128 -21.10 2.86 0.25
CA SER A 128 -21.22 2.55 1.69
C SER A 128 -19.95 1.93 2.30
N GLY A 129 -18.80 2.11 1.64
CA GLY A 129 -17.52 1.58 2.11
C GLY A 129 -17.05 2.19 3.44
N ALA A 130 -15.87 1.78 3.90
CA ALA A 130 -15.30 2.17 5.19
C ALA A 130 -15.14 3.70 5.40
N ILE A 131 -15.16 4.49 4.32
CA ILE A 131 -15.17 5.97 4.35
C ILE A 131 -16.61 6.48 4.40
N GLY A 132 -17.44 6.13 3.41
CA GLY A 132 -18.81 6.66 3.28
C GLY A 132 -19.69 6.36 4.50
N SER A 133 -19.59 5.16 5.07
CA SER A 133 -20.29 4.79 6.31
C SER A 133 -19.93 5.68 7.50
N ARG A 134 -18.69 6.17 7.60
CA ARG A 134 -18.24 7.07 8.67
C ARG A 134 -18.78 8.49 8.50
N ILE A 135 -18.85 8.96 7.26
CA ILE A 135 -19.42 10.27 6.94
C ILE A 135 -20.92 10.26 7.25
N ALA A 136 -21.62 9.16 6.91
CA ALA A 136 -23.05 9.02 7.13
C ALA A 136 -23.48 9.03 8.60
N TYR A 137 -22.60 8.60 9.53
CA TYR A 137 -22.95 8.43 10.95
C TYR A 137 -22.76 9.69 11.80
N ARG A 138 -22.45 10.86 11.23
CA ARG A 138 -22.38 12.09 12.02
C ARG A 138 -23.81 12.60 12.26
N PRO A 139 -24.35 12.55 13.50
CA PRO A 139 -25.66 13.13 13.77
C PRO A 139 -25.58 14.65 13.55
N CYS A 140 -26.56 15.22 12.84
CA CYS A 140 -26.86 16.63 13.02
C CYS A 140 -27.12 16.83 14.52
N ARG A 141 -26.41 17.75 15.16
CA ARG A 141 -26.72 18.19 16.52
C ARG A 141 -27.61 19.41 16.44
#